data_AF-A0AAU6KVK5-F1
#
_entry.id   AF-A0AAU6KVK5-F1
#
_cell.length_a   1.000
_cell.length_b   1.000
_cell.length_c   1.000
_cell.angle_alpha   90.00
_cell.angle_beta   90.00
_cell.angle_gamma   90.00
#
_symmetry.space_group_name_H-M   'P 1'
#
loop_
_entity.id
_entity.type
_entity.pdbx_description
1 polymer ?
#
loop_
_entity_poly.entity_id
_entity_poly.type
_entity_poly.pdbx_seq_one_letter_code
_entity_poly.pdbx_strand_id
1 'polypeptide(L)'
;MSTILFCTNQESLSYTQEISSGIRAKGEGISSEGLRRLVECVRAALDQQRTGLEEVHGDWVVFMPQTGWALSLDDFLMTRLVELAVHMDDLAVSVGLSAPDLPGAALDPVVALLTGLAVRRHGQAALLRALTRAERAPVAINVF
;
A
#
# COMPACT_ATOMS: atom_id res chain seq x y z
N MET A 1 -21.66 -20.20 4.45
CA MET A 1 -20.61 -20.73 3.55
C MET A 1 -20.83 -20.10 2.19
N SER A 2 -20.17 -18.97 1.91
CA SER A 2 -20.20 -18.35 0.57
C SER A 2 -18.87 -18.58 -0.10
N THR A 3 -18.89 -19.50 -1.05
CA THR A 3 -17.83 -19.75 -2.03
C THR A 3 -17.84 -18.59 -3.02
N ILE A 4 -16.81 -17.74 -2.98
CA ILE A 4 -16.56 -16.77 -4.06
C ILE A 4 -15.94 -17.56 -5.22
N LEU A 5 -16.74 -17.69 -6.28
CA LEU A 5 -16.39 -18.28 -7.55
C LEU A 5 -15.36 -17.36 -8.25
N PHE A 6 -14.13 -17.82 -8.39
CA PHE A 6 -13.13 -17.21 -9.27
C PHE A 6 -13.58 -17.41 -10.73
N CYS A 7 -14.17 -16.39 -11.35
CA CYS A 7 -14.33 -16.30 -12.80
C CYS A 7 -13.07 -15.67 -13.43
N THR A 8 -12.37 -16.49 -14.21
CA THR A 8 -11.58 -16.22 -15.42
C THR A 8 -10.56 -15.06 -15.44
N ASN A 9 -9.29 -15.43 -15.65
CA ASN A 9 -8.10 -14.58 -15.71
C ASN A 9 -8.12 -13.44 -16.75
N GLN A 10 -9.01 -13.43 -17.74
CA GLN A 10 -8.95 -12.43 -18.82
C GLN A 10 -9.72 -11.13 -18.52
N GLU A 11 -10.86 -11.21 -17.83
CA GLU A 11 -11.63 -10.03 -17.38
C GLU A 11 -10.97 -9.35 -16.17
N SER A 12 -10.35 -10.13 -15.28
CA SER A 12 -9.55 -9.60 -14.16
C SER A 12 -8.28 -8.91 -14.63
N LEU A 13 -7.63 -9.43 -15.69
CA LEU A 13 -6.50 -8.76 -16.34
C LEU A 13 -6.91 -7.45 -17.01
N SER A 14 -8.03 -7.41 -17.75
CA SER A 14 -8.49 -6.16 -18.39
C SER A 14 -8.88 -5.10 -17.38
N TYR A 15 -9.56 -5.49 -16.30
CA TYR A 15 -9.94 -4.60 -15.20
C TYR A 15 -8.73 -4.01 -14.48
N THR A 16 -7.73 -4.84 -14.16
CA THR A 16 -6.48 -4.39 -13.52
C THR A 16 -5.68 -3.47 -14.43
N GLN A 17 -5.66 -3.74 -15.74
CA GLN A 17 -4.99 -2.91 -16.72
C GLN A 17 -5.66 -1.53 -16.88
N GLU A 18 -7.00 -1.49 -16.90
CA GLU A 18 -7.77 -0.24 -16.93
C GLU A 18 -7.51 0.61 -15.68
N ILE A 19 -7.53 0.01 -14.48
CA ILE A 19 -7.19 0.70 -13.22
C ILE A 19 -5.76 1.26 -13.28
N SER A 20 -4.79 0.44 -13.70
CA SER A 20 -3.39 0.86 -13.78
C SER A 20 -3.20 2.03 -14.75
N SER A 21 -3.90 2.00 -15.89
CA SER A 21 -3.88 3.09 -16.86
C SER A 21 -4.50 4.39 -16.31
N GLY A 22 -5.58 4.28 -15.54
CA GLY A 22 -6.22 5.41 -14.89
C GLY A 22 -5.34 6.05 -13.81
N ILE A 23 -4.67 5.22 -13.00
CA ILE A 23 -3.70 5.68 -12.00
C ILE A 23 -2.56 6.43 -12.68
N ARG A 24 -2.04 5.89 -13.78
CA ARG A 24 -0.97 6.52 -14.55
C ARG A 24 -1.40 7.87 -15.13
N ALA A 25 -2.54 7.92 -15.80
CA ALA A 25 -3.06 9.16 -16.38
C ALA A 25 -3.28 10.25 -15.32
N LYS A 26 -3.77 9.86 -14.13
CA LYS A 26 -3.91 10.77 -12.99
C LYS A 26 -2.54 11.30 -12.52
N GLY A 27 -1.54 10.43 -12.43
CA GLY A 27 -0.16 10.83 -12.07
C GLY A 27 0.47 11.79 -13.08
N GLU A 28 0.27 11.54 -14.38
CA GLU A 28 0.69 12.43 -15.46
C GLU A 28 -0.04 13.79 -15.39
N GLY A 29 -1.34 13.78 -15.08
CA GLY A 29 -2.10 15.00 -14.82
C GLY A 29 -1.56 15.83 -13.65
N ILE A 30 -1.30 15.20 -12.51
CA ILE A 30 -0.76 15.88 -11.30
C ILE A 30 0.63 16.47 -11.56
N SER A 31 1.47 15.77 -12.33
CA SER A 31 2.84 16.19 -12.61
C SER A 31 2.98 17.10 -13.84
N SER A 32 1.88 17.36 -14.56
CA SER A 32 1.87 18.14 -15.81
C SER A 32 2.38 19.58 -15.65
N GLU A 33 2.19 20.18 -14.48
CA GLU A 33 2.69 21.53 -14.12
C GLU A 33 4.21 21.56 -13.80
N GLY A 34 4.87 20.39 -13.80
CA GLY A 34 6.31 20.24 -13.62
C GLY A 34 6.78 20.03 -12.18
N LEU A 35 8.07 19.72 -12.03
CA LEU A 35 8.69 19.29 -10.77
C LEU A 35 8.51 20.29 -9.62
N ARG A 36 8.71 21.59 -9.89
CA ARG A 36 8.61 22.63 -8.84
C ARG A 36 7.23 22.62 -8.20
N ARG A 37 6.19 22.62 -9.05
CA ARG A 37 4.81 22.59 -8.58
C ARG A 37 4.51 21.31 -7.80
N LEU A 38 4.98 20.17 -8.29
CA LEU A 38 4.80 18.89 -7.60
C LEU A 38 5.40 18.92 -6.20
N VAL A 39 6.62 19.44 -6.04
CA VAL A 39 7.27 19.59 -4.73
C VAL A 39 6.48 20.51 -3.80
N GLU A 40 5.96 21.63 -4.31
CA GLU A 40 5.10 22.53 -3.54
C GLU A 40 3.80 21.84 -3.09
N CYS A 41 3.15 21.09 -3.98
CA CYS A 41 1.95 20.32 -3.64
C CYS A 41 2.24 19.26 -2.56
N VAL A 42 3.34 18.53 -2.67
CA VAL A 42 3.72 17.53 -1.66
C VAL A 42 3.98 18.19 -0.30
N ARG A 43 4.70 19.31 -0.27
CA ARG A 43 4.94 20.05 0.99
C ARG A 43 3.64 20.56 1.60
N ALA A 44 2.78 21.18 0.80
CA ALA A 44 1.49 21.66 1.26
C ALA A 44 0.60 20.53 1.81
N ALA A 45 0.59 19.37 1.14
CA ALA A 45 -0.12 18.19 1.61
C ALA A 45 0.44 17.67 2.95
N LEU A 46 1.77 17.63 3.11
CA LEU A 46 2.41 17.22 4.36
C LEU A 46 2.08 18.18 5.51
N ASP A 47 2.13 19.49 5.27
CA ASP A 47 1.80 20.50 6.29
C ASP A 47 0.32 20.41 6.70
N GLN A 48 -0.57 20.20 5.73
CA GLN A 48 -1.99 19.98 5.99
C GLN A 48 -2.22 18.70 6.81
N GLN A 49 -1.57 17.59 6.47
CA GLN A 49 -1.72 16.34 7.21
C GLN A 49 -1.16 16.45 8.63
N ARG A 50 -0.03 17.13 8.81
CA ARG A 50 0.56 17.35 10.13
C ARG A 50 -0.40 18.12 11.04
N THR A 51 -0.98 19.20 10.53
CA THR A 51 -1.97 19.99 11.26
C THR A 51 -3.22 19.17 11.54
N GLY A 52 -3.75 18.48 10.52
CA GLY A 52 -4.97 17.69 10.65
C GLY A 52 -4.83 16.55 11.65
N LEU A 53 -3.71 15.83 11.67
CA LEU A 53 -3.47 14.71 12.58
C LEU A 53 -3.40 15.13 14.04
N GLU A 54 -2.98 16.37 14.35
CA GLU A 54 -2.99 16.91 15.72
C GLU A 54 -4.42 17.07 16.27
N GLU A 55 -5.41 17.20 15.38
CA GLU A 55 -6.83 17.39 15.74
C GLU A 55 -7.61 16.07 15.88
N VAL A 56 -7.00 14.93 15.52
CA VAL A 56 -7.68 13.63 15.49
C VAL A 56 -7.61 12.94 16.85
N HIS A 57 -8.70 12.24 17.21
CA HIS A 57 -8.79 11.43 18.44
C HIS A 57 -9.00 9.94 18.12
N GLY A 58 -8.53 9.06 19.02
CA GLY A 58 -8.43 7.61 18.76
C GLY A 58 -9.75 6.88 18.49
N ASP A 59 -10.88 7.39 19.00
CA ASP A 59 -12.19 6.74 18.82
C ASP A 59 -12.87 7.07 17.49
N TRP A 60 -12.17 7.75 16.57
CA TRP A 60 -12.74 8.17 15.29
C TRP A 60 -12.92 7.00 14.33
N VAL A 61 -13.94 7.12 13.49
CA VAL A 61 -14.26 6.17 12.42
C VAL A 61 -14.17 6.89 11.09
N VAL A 62 -13.41 6.31 10.16
CA VAL A 62 -13.23 6.82 8.81
C VAL A 62 -14.09 6.01 7.85
N PHE A 63 -15.09 6.66 7.25
CA PHE A 63 -15.88 6.05 6.19
C PHE A 63 -15.08 6.08 4.88
N MET A 64 -15.04 4.95 4.16
CA MET A 64 -14.32 4.78 2.90
C MET A 64 -15.33 4.55 1.76
N PRO A 65 -15.85 5.63 1.12
CA PRO A 65 -16.94 5.54 0.15
C PRO A 65 -16.66 4.58 -1.01
N GLN A 66 -15.39 4.47 -1.43
CA GLN A 66 -14.96 3.63 -2.53
C GLN A 66 -15.11 2.13 -2.23
N THR A 67 -15.08 1.74 -0.95
CA THR A 67 -15.20 0.33 -0.51
C THR A 67 -16.56 0.04 0.12
N GLY A 68 -17.29 1.07 0.55
CA GLY A 68 -18.57 0.94 1.25
C GLY A 68 -18.44 0.57 2.73
N TRP A 69 -17.23 0.48 3.28
CA TRP A 69 -16.97 0.14 4.68
C TRP A 69 -16.39 1.31 5.47
N ALA A 70 -16.42 1.17 6.79
CA ALA A 70 -15.80 2.12 7.71
C ALA A 70 -14.70 1.41 8.51
N LEU A 71 -13.62 2.14 8.79
CA LEU A 71 -12.49 1.67 9.57
C LEU A 71 -12.38 2.49 10.85
N SER A 72 -11.83 1.89 11.91
CA SER A 72 -11.27 2.71 12.99
C SER A 72 -10.18 3.62 12.41
N LEU A 73 -9.92 4.75 13.06
CA LEU A 73 -8.81 5.61 12.67
C LEU A 73 -7.50 4.83 12.62
N ASP A 74 -7.22 4.00 13.62
CA ASP A 74 -5.99 3.20 13.70
C ASP A 74 -5.86 2.26 12.49
N ASP A 75 -6.94 1.56 12.13
CA ASP A 75 -6.94 0.69 10.95
C ASP A 75 -6.76 1.51 9.66
N PHE A 76 -7.40 2.68 9.57
CA PHE A 76 -7.24 3.57 8.42
C PHE A 76 -5.79 4.05 8.28
N LEU A 77 -5.17 4.53 9.36
CA LEU A 77 -3.78 4.98 9.38
C LEU A 77 -2.82 3.84 9.07
N MET A 78 -3.11 2.61 9.52
CA MET A 78 -2.34 1.43 9.15
C MET A 78 -2.35 1.22 7.62
N THR A 79 -3.49 1.43 6.93
CA THR A 79 -3.51 1.37 5.46
C THR A 79 -2.61 2.43 4.83
N ARG A 80 -2.57 3.65 5.39
CA ARG A 80 -1.73 4.74 4.88
C ARG A 80 -0.25 4.45 5.09
N LEU A 81 0.13 3.84 6.22
CA LEU A 81 1.51 3.42 6.48
C LEU A 81 1.99 2.37 5.47
N VAL A 82 1.15 1.37 5.18
CA VAL A 82 1.46 0.34 4.17
C VAL A 82 1.67 0.99 2.79
N GLU A 83 0.75 1.84 2.36
CA GLU A 83 0.86 2.51 1.06
C GLU A 83 2.11 3.38 0.95
N LEU A 84 2.42 4.17 1.98
CA LEU A 84 3.63 5.00 2.01
C LEU A 84 4.89 4.13 1.93
N ALA A 85 4.98 3.06 2.72
CA ALA A 85 6.15 2.20 2.72
C ALA A 85 6.40 1.54 1.37
N VAL A 86 5.35 1.00 0.73
CA VAL A 86 5.44 0.38 -0.60
C VAL A 86 5.79 1.43 -1.66
N HIS A 87 5.07 2.56 -1.69
CA HIS A 87 5.26 3.55 -2.73
C HIS A 87 6.57 4.33 -2.61
N MET A 88 7.15 4.45 -1.41
CA MET A 88 8.49 5.02 -1.24
C MET A 88 9.56 4.14 -1.87
N ASP A 89 9.47 2.82 -1.73
CA ASP A 89 10.36 1.87 -2.40
C ASP A 89 10.14 1.89 -3.92
N ASP A 90 8.88 1.78 -4.37
CA ASP A 90 8.52 1.83 -5.80
C ASP A 90 9.08 3.08 -6.47
N LEU A 91 8.93 4.25 -5.83
CA LEU A 91 9.40 5.52 -6.36
C LEU A 91 10.93 5.53 -6.45
N ALA A 92 11.64 5.11 -5.40
CA ALA A 92 13.09 5.09 -5.37
C ALA A 92 13.66 4.17 -6.48
N VAL A 93 13.12 2.94 -6.58
CA VAL A 93 13.50 1.97 -7.61
C VAL A 93 13.23 2.53 -9.01
N SER A 94 12.08 3.18 -9.22
CA SER A 94 11.69 3.75 -10.52
C SER A 94 12.64 4.84 -11.02
N VAL A 95 13.36 5.51 -10.13
CA VAL A 95 14.34 6.57 -10.48
C VAL A 95 15.79 6.14 -10.24
N GLY A 96 16.04 4.85 -9.97
CA GLY A 96 17.38 4.31 -9.77
C GLY A 96 18.07 4.75 -8.48
N LEU A 97 17.29 5.07 -7.45
CA LEU A 97 17.78 5.42 -6.12
C LEU A 97 17.52 4.27 -5.13
N SER A 98 18.29 4.23 -4.04
CA SER A 98 17.98 3.37 -2.91
C SER A 98 16.80 3.95 -2.12
N ALA A 99 15.87 3.08 -1.71
CA ALA A 99 14.79 3.47 -0.82
C ALA A 99 15.35 4.00 0.51
N PRO A 100 14.77 5.06 1.09
CA PRO A 100 15.19 5.56 2.38
C PRO A 100 14.80 4.58 3.50
N ASP A 101 15.64 4.48 4.52
CA ASP A 101 15.30 3.71 5.72
C ASP A 101 14.12 4.36 6.45
N LEU A 102 13.09 3.56 6.71
CA LEU A 102 11.94 3.97 7.50
C LEU A 102 12.21 3.77 9.00
N PRO A 103 11.76 4.69 9.87
CA PRO A 103 11.81 4.47 11.31
C PRO A 103 11.07 3.18 11.70
N GLY A 104 11.59 2.43 12.68
CA GLY A 104 10.96 1.18 13.15
C GLY A 104 9.49 1.37 13.56
N ALA A 105 9.15 2.50 14.18
CA ALA A 105 7.77 2.86 14.53
C ALA A 105 6.81 2.92 13.32
N ALA A 106 7.31 3.13 12.10
CA ALA A 106 6.53 3.09 10.87
C ALA A 106 6.65 1.72 10.17
N LEU A 107 7.85 1.13 10.14
CA LEU A 107 8.11 -0.10 9.39
C LEU A 107 7.63 -1.38 10.09
N ASP A 108 7.85 -1.49 11.40
CA ASP A 108 7.50 -2.69 12.18
C ASP A 108 6.01 -3.08 12.08
N PRO A 109 5.04 -2.14 12.23
CA PRO A 109 3.63 -2.49 12.08
C PRO A 109 3.27 -2.90 10.64
N VAL A 110 3.93 -2.31 9.63
CA VAL A 110 3.76 -2.69 8.22
C VAL A 110 4.26 -4.12 8.01
N VAL A 111 5.46 -4.45 8.49
CA VAL A 111 6.04 -5.80 8.39
C VAL A 111 5.15 -6.81 9.09
N ALA A 112 4.66 -6.51 10.29
CA ALA A 112 3.76 -7.39 11.04
C ALA A 112 2.46 -7.66 10.27
N LEU A 113 1.83 -6.62 9.71
CA LEU A 113 0.61 -6.75 8.91
C LEU A 113 0.84 -7.58 7.64
N LEU A 114 1.87 -7.24 6.84
CA LEU A 114 2.17 -7.96 5.60
C LEU A 114 2.53 -9.42 5.85
N THR A 115 3.26 -9.71 6.93
CA THR A 115 3.55 -11.08 7.39
C THR A 115 2.25 -11.82 7.72
N GLY A 116 1.33 -11.19 8.47
CA GLY A 116 0.03 -11.77 8.79
C GLY A 116 -0.82 -12.07 7.55
N LEU A 117 -0.84 -11.14 6.58
CA LEU A 117 -1.52 -11.34 5.30
C LEU A 117 -0.87 -12.46 4.48
N ALA A 118 0.45 -12.53 4.45
CA ALA A 118 1.18 -13.58 3.74
C ALA A 118 0.89 -14.96 4.33
N VAL A 119 0.82 -15.07 5.66
CA VAL A 119 0.40 -16.31 6.33
C VAL A 119 -1.03 -16.69 5.93
N ARG A 120 -1.96 -15.73 5.91
CA ARG A 120 -3.35 -15.99 5.53
C ARG A 120 -3.48 -16.45 4.07
N ARG A 121 -2.69 -15.85 3.16
CA ARG A 121 -2.76 -16.11 1.72
C ARG A 121 -2.00 -17.38 1.31
N HIS A 122 -0.81 -17.60 1.86
CA HIS A 122 0.13 -18.64 1.41
C HIS A 122 0.38 -19.74 2.44
N GLY A 123 -0.05 -19.54 3.69
CA GLY A 123 0.16 -20.47 4.80
C GLY A 123 1.50 -20.26 5.52
N GLN A 124 1.53 -20.63 6.81
CA GLN A 124 2.69 -20.45 7.69
C GLN A 124 3.96 -21.14 7.17
N ALA A 125 3.83 -22.38 6.68
CA ALA A 125 4.98 -23.16 6.20
C ALA A 125 5.64 -22.55 4.96
N ALA A 126 4.85 -21.92 4.07
CA ALA A 126 5.36 -21.26 2.89
C ALA A 126 6.18 -20.02 3.27
N LEU A 127 5.63 -19.18 4.16
CA LEU A 127 6.33 -17.99 4.65
C LEU A 127 7.61 -18.36 5.43
N LEU A 128 7.54 -19.36 6.33
CA LEU A 128 8.71 -19.81 7.07
C LEU A 128 9.83 -20.29 6.14
N ARG A 129 9.49 -21.07 5.09
CA ARG A 129 10.48 -21.54 4.10
C ARG A 129 11.07 -20.38 3.32
N ALA A 130 10.25 -19.42 2.89
CA ALA A 130 10.72 -18.22 2.21
C ALA A 130 11.74 -17.43 3.05
N LEU A 131 11.52 -17.31 4.36
CA LEU A 131 12.40 -16.57 5.26
C LEU A 131 13.64 -17.35 5.74
N THR A 132 13.64 -18.68 5.66
CA THR A 132 14.69 -19.51 6.28
C THR A 132 15.49 -20.39 5.32
N ARG A 133 14.92 -20.76 4.16
CA ARG A 133 15.51 -21.74 3.23
C ARG A 133 15.11 -21.47 1.78
N ALA A 134 15.97 -20.77 1.05
CA ALA A 134 15.74 -20.43 -0.35
C ALA A 134 15.46 -21.66 -1.24
N GLU A 135 16.09 -22.81 -0.96
CA GLU A 135 15.92 -24.04 -1.73
C GLU A 135 14.53 -24.69 -1.59
N ARG A 136 13.76 -24.29 -0.56
CA ARG A 136 12.38 -24.75 -0.32
C ARG A 136 11.37 -23.61 -0.38
N ALA A 137 11.83 -22.41 -0.71
CA ALA A 137 10.97 -21.24 -0.80
C ALA A 137 9.99 -21.41 -1.98
N PRO A 138 8.72 -20.97 -1.83
CA PRO A 138 7.85 -20.84 -2.99
C PRO A 138 8.43 -19.80 -3.97
N VAL A 139 7.98 -19.85 -5.22
CA VAL A 139 8.42 -18.93 -6.28
C VAL A 139 8.18 -17.46 -5.89
N ALA A 140 7.10 -17.17 -5.16
CA ALA A 140 6.81 -15.84 -4.66
C ALA A 140 6.05 -15.89 -3.33
N ILE A 141 6.27 -14.87 -2.50
CA ILE A 141 5.42 -14.49 -1.37
C ILE A 141 4.99 -13.05 -1.63
N ASN A 142 3.70 -12.85 -1.90
CA ASN A 142 3.10 -11.54 -2.15
C ASN A 142 1.76 -11.41 -1.40
N VAL A 143 1.31 -10.18 -1.15
CA VAL A 143 0.02 -9.94 -0.48
C VAL A 143 -0.88 -8.96 -1.21
N PHE A 144 -0.34 -8.27 -2.21
CA PHE A 144 -1.07 -7.50 -3.22
C PHE A 144 -1.23 -8.39 -4.45
#